data_AF-A0AA39TY88-F1
#
_entry.id   AF-A0AA39TY88-F1
#
_cell.length_a   1.000
_cell.length_b   1.000
_cell.length_c   1.000
_cell.angle_alpha   90.00
_cell.angle_beta   90.00
_cell.angle_gamma   90.00
#
_symmetry.space_group_name_H-M   'P 1'
#
loop_
_entity.id
_entity.type
_entity.pdbx_description
1 polymer ?
#
loop_
_entity_poly.entity_id
_entity_poly.type
_entity_poly.pdbx_seq_one_letter_code
_entity_poly.pdbx_strand_id
1 'polypeptide(L)'
;MFQFFRRKPDDTKGVLTSNTSNVTSSDWNYLNKPDVVQERPGLCFAYKIMEAQKKGVLGPIEFVLFEKDDDYSGTWHANRYPGCRCDIPSAAYQYSFAPYADWPEYYSYAGEIKKYFKIFAQKFGIVPFIRLRHKVTEAIYNNDLGTWDITVVNLGTSEVETKSYDVFCPATGVLSNVNRPAIPGLESFTKARVFHTAEWPVDLDWQNAFKDERVAVIGIGSSGLQTIGAIAPHCKNLDIYGRSKFWVVPTLFTLSTPQGREWHNDNFFYTKEEKADFIKNPETLYRHLKEVSCLH
;
A
#
# COMPACT_ATOMS: atom_id res chain seq x y z
N MET A 1 -2.07 0.74 8.27
CA MET A 1 -2.25 2.12 8.76
C MET A 1 -3.67 2.34 9.25
N PHE A 2 -3.87 2.94 10.42
CA PHE A 2 -5.18 3.34 10.95
C PHE A 2 -5.22 4.84 11.15
N GLN A 3 -6.40 5.46 11.13
CA GLN A 3 -6.57 6.91 11.22
C GLN A 3 -7.57 7.28 12.30
N PHE A 4 -7.22 8.27 13.11
CA PHE A 4 -8.01 8.70 14.26
C PHE A 4 -8.06 10.21 14.39
N PHE A 5 -9.17 10.72 14.92
CA PHE A 5 -9.47 12.16 14.95
C PHE A 5 -9.87 12.62 16.34
N ARG A 6 -9.48 13.85 16.68
CA ARG A 6 -9.98 14.54 17.88
C ARG A 6 -10.26 16.01 17.55
N ARG A 7 -11.38 16.55 18.04
CA ARG A 7 -11.64 18.00 18.03
C ARG A 7 -10.74 18.73 19.03
N LYS A 8 -10.37 19.97 18.71
CA LYS A 8 -9.62 20.81 19.65
C LYS A 8 -10.48 21.20 20.85
N PRO A 9 -9.89 21.34 22.06
CA PRO A 9 -10.63 21.66 23.29
C PRO A 9 -11.37 23.01 23.29
N ASP A 10 -10.98 23.96 22.44
CA ASP A 10 -11.52 25.31 22.35
C ASP A 10 -12.75 25.45 21.43
N ASP A 11 -13.13 24.38 20.72
CA ASP A 11 -14.30 24.37 19.86
C ASP A 11 -15.54 23.81 20.59
N THR A 12 -16.00 24.53 21.61
CA THR A 12 -17.20 24.16 22.40
C THR A 12 -18.52 24.47 21.68
N LYS A 13 -18.50 24.94 20.43
CA LYS A 13 -19.72 25.22 19.64
C LYS A 13 -20.05 24.04 18.72
N GLY A 14 -20.43 22.93 19.33
CA GLY A 14 -20.96 21.80 18.55
C GLY A 14 -21.07 20.53 19.35
N VAL A 15 -21.70 20.58 20.53
CA VAL A 15 -22.27 19.35 21.09
C VAL A 15 -23.31 18.87 20.06
N LEU A 16 -23.01 17.77 19.36
CA LEU A 16 -24.04 17.02 18.65
C LEU A 16 -24.86 16.32 19.75
N THR A 17 -25.70 17.09 20.43
CA THR A 17 -26.78 16.51 21.20
C THR A 17 -27.68 15.77 20.23
N SER A 18 -28.16 14.63 20.69
CA SER A 18 -29.08 13.70 20.03
C SER A 18 -30.32 14.38 19.44
N ASN A 19 -30.19 14.99 18.27
CA ASN A 19 -31.29 15.34 17.39
C ASN A 19 -30.87 15.03 15.95
N THR A 20 -30.98 13.75 15.62
CA THR A 20 -30.90 13.21 14.26
C THR A 20 -32.09 13.69 13.43
N SER A 21 -32.07 14.94 12.99
CA SER A 21 -33.03 15.41 12.00
C SER A 21 -32.49 16.35 10.93
N ASN A 22 -31.28 16.92 11.06
CA ASN A 22 -30.82 17.94 10.09
C ASN A 22 -29.38 17.78 9.55
N VAL A 23 -28.69 16.66 9.80
CA VAL A 23 -27.48 16.33 9.02
C VAL A 23 -27.90 15.43 7.88
N THR A 24 -28.22 16.02 6.73
CA THR A 24 -28.50 15.26 5.51
C THR A 24 -27.19 14.73 4.94
N SER A 25 -27.23 13.56 4.29
CA SER A 25 -26.08 12.90 3.65
C SER A 25 -25.34 13.76 2.61
N SER A 26 -25.85 14.97 2.31
CA SER A 26 -25.29 15.96 1.40
C SER A 26 -24.04 16.68 1.92
N ASP A 27 -23.85 16.79 3.24
CA ASP A 27 -22.72 17.53 3.82
C ASP A 27 -21.39 16.75 3.72
N TRP A 28 -21.47 15.46 3.38
CA TRP A 28 -20.34 14.56 3.15
C TRP A 28 -20.05 14.33 1.66
N ASN A 29 -20.69 15.09 0.76
CA ASN A 29 -20.54 14.92 -0.69
C ASN A 29 -19.10 15.14 -1.19
N TYR A 30 -18.22 15.78 -0.41
CA TYR A 30 -16.80 15.90 -0.75
C TYR A 30 -16.04 14.56 -0.65
N LEU A 31 -16.44 13.68 0.28
CA LEU A 31 -15.84 12.36 0.49
C LEU A 31 -16.54 11.25 -0.34
N ASN A 32 -17.76 11.50 -0.83
CA ASN A 32 -18.60 10.53 -1.53
C ASN A 32 -18.60 10.65 -3.07
N LYS A 33 -17.54 11.17 -3.70
CA LYS A 33 -17.43 11.03 -5.16
C LYS A 33 -17.04 9.59 -5.51
N PRO A 34 -17.89 8.83 -6.24
CA PRO A 34 -17.76 7.38 -6.39
C PRO A 34 -16.71 6.93 -7.42
N ASP A 35 -15.77 7.79 -7.81
CA ASP A 35 -14.79 7.46 -8.82
C ASP A 35 -13.52 6.89 -8.18
N VAL A 36 -13.54 5.56 -8.00
CA VAL A 36 -12.38 4.66 -7.82
C VAL A 36 -11.41 5.04 -6.69
N VAL A 37 -11.79 4.74 -5.44
CA VAL A 37 -10.83 4.69 -4.32
C VAL A 37 -10.45 3.23 -4.06
N GLN A 38 -9.61 2.69 -4.94
CA GLN A 38 -8.98 1.39 -4.75
C GLN A 38 -7.55 1.54 -4.20
N GLU A 39 -7.27 2.56 -3.38
CA GLU A 39 -5.90 2.82 -2.94
C GLU A 39 -5.82 3.19 -1.45
N ARG A 40 -5.02 2.39 -0.74
CA ARG A 40 -4.34 2.67 0.55
C ARG A 40 -4.86 3.90 1.29
N PRO A 41 -6.00 3.76 2.00
CA PRO A 41 -6.78 4.91 2.43
C PRO A 41 -6.06 5.79 3.46
N GLY A 42 -5.04 5.27 4.17
CA GLY A 42 -4.25 5.99 5.17
C GLY A 42 -3.67 7.33 4.69
N LEU A 43 -2.74 7.27 3.74
CA LEU A 43 -2.03 8.46 3.27
C LEU A 43 -2.93 9.38 2.43
N CYS A 44 -3.82 8.79 1.62
CA CYS A 44 -4.77 9.56 0.81
C CYS A 44 -5.72 10.38 1.69
N PHE A 45 -6.30 9.76 2.72
CA PHE A 45 -7.27 10.43 3.58
C PHE A 45 -6.63 11.52 4.44
N ALA A 46 -5.42 11.28 4.97
CA ALA A 46 -4.63 12.33 5.63
C ALA A 46 -4.41 13.53 4.72
N TYR A 47 -4.00 13.29 3.46
CA TYR A 47 -3.87 14.37 2.47
C TYR A 47 -5.17 15.11 2.25
N LYS A 48 -6.30 14.40 2.09
CA LYS A 48 -7.61 15.02 1.85
C LYS A 48 -8.11 15.85 3.02
N ILE A 49 -7.82 15.44 4.26
CA ILE A 49 -8.13 16.25 5.44
C ILE A 49 -7.30 17.53 5.45
N MET A 50 -5.98 17.42 5.26
CA MET A 50 -5.09 18.58 5.21
C MET A 50 -5.47 19.53 4.06
N GLU A 51 -5.84 18.99 2.90
CA GLU A 51 -6.31 19.74 1.74
C GLU A 51 -7.63 20.48 2.04
N ALA A 52 -8.60 19.81 2.67
CA ALA A 52 -9.89 20.39 3.03
C ALA A 52 -9.75 21.49 4.10
N GLN A 53 -8.88 21.30 5.09
CA GLN A 53 -8.54 22.31 6.10
C GLN A 53 -7.90 23.54 5.46
N LYS A 54 -6.93 23.33 4.55
CA LYS A 54 -6.28 24.42 3.81
C LYS A 54 -7.26 25.22 2.96
N LYS A 55 -8.28 24.57 2.41
CA LYS A 55 -9.34 25.20 1.59
C LYS A 55 -10.44 25.85 2.44
N GLY A 56 -10.39 25.74 3.77
CA GLY A 56 -11.43 26.28 4.67
C GLY A 56 -12.77 25.53 4.60
N VAL A 57 -12.80 24.37 3.93
CA VAL A 57 -13.99 23.50 3.87
C VAL A 57 -14.16 22.74 5.18
N LEU A 58 -13.05 22.45 5.86
CA LEU A 58 -13.02 21.75 7.13
C LEU A 58 -12.35 22.63 8.18
N GLY A 59 -12.93 22.69 9.39
CA GLY A 59 -12.31 23.34 10.54
C GLY A 59 -11.01 22.65 10.98
N PRO A 60 -10.28 23.23 11.95
CA PRO A 60 -9.07 22.60 12.49
C PRO A 60 -9.40 21.25 13.15
N ILE A 61 -8.88 20.16 12.59
CA ILE A 61 -8.97 18.80 13.14
C ILE A 61 -7.56 18.32 13.48
N GLU A 62 -7.44 17.64 14.62
CA GLU A 62 -6.24 16.92 15.00
C GLU A 62 -6.40 15.45 14.63
N PHE A 63 -5.35 14.86 14.04
CA PHE A 63 -5.38 13.47 13.63
C PHE A 63 -4.05 12.77 13.81
N VAL A 64 -4.12 11.44 13.92
CA VAL A 64 -2.94 10.57 14.03
C VAL A 64 -3.13 9.31 13.18
N LEU A 65 -2.04 8.92 12.52
CA LEU A 65 -1.93 7.71 11.72
C LEU A 65 -1.08 6.69 12.49
N PHE A 66 -1.63 5.52 12.81
CA PHE A 66 -0.83 4.46 13.44
C PHE A 66 -0.45 3.39 12.42
N GLU A 67 0.81 2.98 12.42
CA GLU A 67 1.35 1.94 11.56
C GLU A 67 2.22 0.99 12.40
N LYS A 68 1.98 -0.31 12.26
CA LYS A 68 2.70 -1.35 13.02
C LYS A 68 4.13 -1.50 12.53
N ASP A 69 4.37 -1.28 11.24
CA ASP A 69 5.69 -1.44 10.66
C ASP A 69 6.56 -0.20 10.90
N ASP A 70 7.85 -0.29 10.63
CA ASP A 70 8.80 0.83 10.75
C ASP A 70 8.87 1.69 9.48
N ASP A 71 7.90 1.52 8.58
CA ASP A 71 7.69 2.32 7.38
C ASP A 71 6.20 2.41 7.06
N TYR A 72 5.79 3.50 6.41
CA TYR A 72 4.40 3.85 6.15
C TYR A 72 3.93 3.53 4.72
N SER A 73 4.74 2.82 3.92
CA SER A 73 4.37 2.38 2.56
C SER A 73 3.52 1.09 2.52
N GLY A 74 3.12 0.55 3.68
CA GLY A 74 2.14 -0.53 3.81
C GLY A 74 2.57 -1.82 3.11
N THR A 75 1.71 -2.36 2.23
CA THR A 75 1.97 -3.62 1.50
C THR A 75 3.31 -3.63 0.76
N TRP A 76 3.79 -2.49 0.26
CA TRP A 76 5.10 -2.40 -0.42
C TRP A 76 6.30 -2.34 0.54
N HIS A 77 6.07 -2.06 1.83
CA HIS A 77 7.08 -2.31 2.85
C HIS A 77 7.09 -3.80 3.24
N ALA A 78 5.91 -4.38 3.49
CA ALA A 78 5.79 -5.75 3.98
C ALA A 78 6.24 -6.80 2.96
N ASN A 79 5.91 -6.61 1.67
CA ASN A 79 6.23 -7.57 0.62
C ASN A 79 7.53 -7.19 -0.09
N ARG A 80 8.57 -7.99 0.16
CA ARG A 80 9.92 -7.83 -0.41
C ARG A 80 10.48 -9.12 -1.01
N TYR A 81 9.59 -10.07 -1.33
CA TYR A 81 9.98 -11.31 -1.98
C TYR A 81 10.52 -11.05 -3.40
N PRO A 82 11.34 -11.96 -3.96
CA PRO A 82 11.96 -11.80 -5.27
C PRO A 82 10.90 -11.60 -6.35
N GLY A 83 11.10 -10.60 -7.21
CA GLY A 83 10.19 -10.34 -8.31
C GLY A 83 8.88 -9.62 -7.94
N CYS A 84 8.69 -9.23 -6.66
CA CYS A 84 7.51 -8.51 -6.21
C CYS A 84 7.31 -7.20 -6.99
N ARG A 85 6.19 -7.10 -7.70
CA ARG A 85 5.86 -5.99 -8.61
C ARG A 85 4.37 -5.74 -8.67
N CYS A 86 3.98 -4.54 -9.09
CA CYS A 86 2.57 -4.22 -9.35
C CYS A 86 2.07 -4.98 -10.58
N ASP A 87 0.82 -5.43 -10.54
CA ASP A 87 0.12 -6.11 -11.63
C ASP A 87 -0.60 -5.14 -12.58
N ILE A 88 -0.62 -3.86 -12.22
CA ILE A 88 -1.09 -2.78 -13.08
C ILE A 88 0.05 -1.80 -13.41
N PRO A 89 -0.08 -1.03 -14.51
CA PRO A 89 0.94 -0.04 -14.87
C PRO A 89 1.20 0.94 -13.74
N SER A 90 2.46 1.25 -13.48
CA SER A 90 2.89 2.13 -12.37
C SER A 90 2.27 3.52 -12.46
N ALA A 91 2.10 4.02 -13.69
CA ALA A 91 1.43 5.29 -13.98
C ALA A 91 -0.08 5.29 -13.62
N ALA A 92 -0.72 4.12 -13.54
CA ALA A 92 -2.09 3.94 -13.05
C ALA A 92 -2.15 3.60 -11.55
N TYR A 93 -1.08 3.05 -10.95
CA TYR A 93 -0.98 2.75 -9.52
C TYR A 93 -0.44 3.94 -8.70
N GLN A 94 -1.05 5.10 -8.87
CA GLN A 94 -0.68 6.32 -8.17
C GLN A 94 -1.91 7.18 -7.92
N TYR A 95 -1.82 8.07 -6.92
CA TYR A 95 -2.90 9.01 -6.69
C TYR A 95 -3.04 9.95 -7.88
N SER A 96 -4.25 10.04 -8.44
CA SER A 96 -4.58 10.87 -9.60
C SER A 96 -4.27 12.37 -9.41
N PHE A 97 -4.31 12.86 -8.17
CA PHE A 97 -3.97 14.23 -7.80
C PHE A 97 -2.48 14.44 -7.45
N ALA A 98 -1.67 13.38 -7.47
CA ALA A 98 -0.23 13.43 -7.21
C ALA A 98 0.53 12.58 -8.25
N PRO A 99 0.53 13.02 -9.52
CA PRO A 99 1.21 12.30 -10.60
C PRO A 99 2.72 12.24 -10.37
N TYR A 100 3.34 11.14 -10.81
CA TYR A 100 4.77 10.87 -10.69
C TYR A 100 5.39 10.62 -12.07
N ALA A 101 6.44 11.39 -12.37
CA ALA A 101 7.11 11.40 -13.67
C ALA A 101 8.36 10.49 -13.73
N ASP A 102 8.80 9.95 -12.58
CA ASP A 102 10.09 9.26 -12.44
C ASP A 102 9.91 7.75 -12.22
N TRP A 103 8.85 7.16 -12.77
CA TRP A 103 8.71 5.71 -12.85
C TRP A 103 9.83 5.13 -13.73
N PRO A 104 10.62 4.14 -13.27
CA PRO A 104 11.66 3.56 -14.09
C PRO A 104 11.14 2.57 -15.14
N GLU A 105 10.07 1.84 -14.80
CA GLU A 105 9.48 0.78 -15.64
C GLU A 105 7.97 0.95 -15.74
N TYR A 106 7.37 0.45 -16.83
CA TYR A 106 5.92 0.44 -17.01
C TYR A 106 5.23 -0.34 -15.88
N TYR A 107 5.69 -1.56 -15.60
CA TYR A 107 5.36 -2.35 -14.41
C TYR A 107 6.52 -2.32 -13.41
N SER A 108 6.46 -1.42 -12.43
CA SER A 108 7.56 -1.23 -11.49
C SER A 108 7.57 -2.24 -10.34
N TYR A 109 8.77 -2.58 -9.89
CA TYR A 109 8.99 -3.39 -8.70
C TYR A 109 8.51 -2.68 -7.42
N ALA A 110 8.23 -3.47 -6.38
CA ALA A 110 7.73 -2.99 -5.09
C ALA A 110 8.53 -1.84 -4.48
N GLY A 111 9.86 -1.83 -4.66
CA GLY A 111 10.74 -0.77 -4.16
C GLY A 111 10.44 0.61 -4.73
N GLU A 112 10.09 0.68 -6.02
CA GLU A 112 9.78 1.94 -6.70
C GLU A 112 8.40 2.44 -6.31
N ILE A 113 7.42 1.54 -6.16
CA ILE A 113 6.10 1.95 -5.67
C ILE A 113 6.18 2.41 -4.21
N LYS A 114 7.02 1.75 -3.39
CA LYS A 114 7.36 2.23 -2.03
C LYS A 114 7.97 3.63 -2.07
N LYS A 115 8.93 3.88 -2.96
CA LYS A 115 9.55 5.21 -3.15
C LYS A 115 8.51 6.28 -3.47
N TYR A 116 7.55 6.01 -4.36
CA TYR A 116 6.45 6.93 -4.66
C TYR A 116 5.67 7.36 -3.40
N PHE A 117 5.19 6.41 -2.60
CA PHE A 117 4.43 6.73 -1.38
C PHE A 117 5.27 7.48 -0.33
N LYS A 118 6.58 7.21 -0.27
CA LYS A 118 7.50 7.96 0.59
C LYS A 118 7.63 9.41 0.16
N ILE A 119 7.84 9.65 -1.13
CA ILE A 119 7.89 10.99 -1.71
C ILE A 119 6.56 11.71 -1.49
N PHE A 120 5.43 11.04 -1.72
CA PHE A 120 4.09 11.59 -1.51
C PHE A 120 3.90 12.10 -0.07
N ALA A 121 4.12 11.25 0.93
CA ALA A 121 3.92 11.61 2.32
C ALA A 121 4.85 12.75 2.77
N GLN A 122 6.09 12.76 2.28
CA GLN A 122 7.06 13.83 2.57
C GLN A 122 6.65 15.15 1.91
N LYS A 123 6.32 15.13 0.61
CA LYS A 123 5.94 16.30 -0.19
C LYS A 123 4.74 17.03 0.41
N PHE A 124 3.78 16.29 0.93
CA PHE A 124 2.55 16.86 1.50
C PHE A 124 2.59 17.01 3.02
N GLY A 125 3.72 16.78 3.68
CA GLY A 125 3.88 17.01 5.11
C GLY A 125 3.04 16.09 6.00
N ILE A 126 2.76 14.86 5.55
CA ILE A 126 1.93 13.88 6.26
C ILE A 126 2.75 13.15 7.34
N VAL A 127 4.06 12.99 7.13
CA VAL A 127 4.96 12.21 8.01
C VAL A 127 4.85 12.56 9.51
N PRO A 128 4.73 13.84 9.93
CA PRO A 128 4.60 14.18 11.35
C PRO A 128 3.37 13.59 12.04
N PHE A 129 2.33 13.23 11.30
CA PHE A 129 1.10 12.64 11.84
C PHE A 129 1.19 11.11 11.96
N ILE A 130 2.28 10.49 11.48
CA ILE A 130 2.45 9.04 11.44
C ILE A 130 3.25 8.57 12.64
N ARG A 131 2.66 7.69 13.45
CA ARG A 131 3.31 6.94 14.51
C ARG A 131 3.61 5.53 14.01
N LEU A 132 4.87 5.33 13.60
CA LEU A 132 5.42 4.03 13.19
C LEU A 132 5.69 3.14 14.39
N ARG A 133 5.77 1.82 14.19
CA ARG A 133 5.91 0.82 15.28
C ARG A 133 4.78 0.89 16.32
N HIS A 134 3.60 1.39 15.94
CA HIS A 134 2.43 1.46 16.79
C HIS A 134 1.31 0.59 16.21
N LYS A 135 1.04 -0.52 16.89
CA LYS A 135 0.01 -1.47 16.49
C LYS A 135 -1.27 -1.18 17.27
N VAL A 136 -2.33 -0.80 16.56
CA VAL A 136 -3.69 -0.81 17.13
C VAL A 136 -4.09 -2.26 17.40
N THR A 137 -4.47 -2.55 18.63
CA THR A 137 -4.86 -3.89 19.08
C THR A 137 -6.34 -4.00 19.37
N GLU A 138 -6.99 -2.88 19.70
CA GLU A 138 -8.39 -2.83 20.06
C GLU A 138 -8.99 -1.48 19.68
N ALA A 139 -10.27 -1.49 19.30
CA ALA A 139 -11.08 -0.31 19.05
C ALA A 139 -12.49 -0.59 19.57
N ILE A 140 -12.90 0.08 20.65
CA ILE A 140 -14.21 -0.07 21.28
C ILE A 140 -14.96 1.24 21.16
N TYR A 141 -16.21 1.19 20.67
CA TYR A 141 -17.08 2.36 20.66
C TYR A 141 -17.73 2.55 22.03
N ASN A 142 -17.58 3.74 22.59
CA ASN A 142 -18.18 4.17 23.83
C ASN A 142 -19.50 4.90 23.53
N ASN A 143 -20.63 4.22 23.74
CA ASN A 143 -21.96 4.79 23.44
C ASN A 143 -22.31 5.99 24.32
N ASP A 144 -21.80 6.04 25.56
CA ASP A 144 -22.13 7.13 26.51
C ASP A 144 -21.41 8.43 26.12
N LEU A 145 -20.17 8.31 25.64
CA LEU A 145 -19.34 9.46 25.23
C LEU A 145 -19.41 9.78 23.74
N GLY A 146 -19.93 8.86 22.92
CA GLY A 146 -19.96 8.99 21.47
C GLY A 146 -18.58 8.90 20.80
N THR A 147 -17.59 8.31 21.47
CA THR A 147 -16.18 8.24 21.05
C THR A 147 -15.70 6.81 20.87
N TRP A 148 -14.53 6.64 20.26
CA TRP A 148 -13.81 5.38 20.13
C TRP A 148 -12.65 5.34 21.11
N ASP A 149 -12.62 4.35 22.00
CA ASP A 149 -11.46 4.03 22.84
C ASP A 149 -10.55 3.06 22.09
N ILE A 150 -9.32 3.51 21.84
CA ILE A 150 -8.37 2.84 20.95
C ILE A 150 -7.13 2.45 21.73
N THR A 151 -6.87 1.15 21.80
CA THR A 151 -5.69 0.59 22.47
C THR A 151 -4.56 0.36 21.47
N VAL A 152 -3.43 1.00 21.69
CA VAL A 152 -2.25 0.98 20.83
C VAL A 152 -1.06 0.45 21.61
N VAL A 153 -0.33 -0.48 21.00
CA VAL A 153 0.93 -1.02 21.53
C VAL A 153 2.10 -0.44 20.74
N ASN A 154 3.04 0.19 21.42
CA ASN A 154 4.33 0.56 20.85
C ASN A 154 5.22 -0.68 20.79
N LEU A 155 5.51 -1.18 19.59
CA LEU A 155 6.28 -2.40 19.37
C LEU A 155 7.78 -2.25 19.70
N GLY A 156 8.27 -1.02 19.84
CA GLY A 156 9.65 -0.76 20.27
C GLY A 156 9.84 -0.78 21.78
N THR A 157 8.84 -0.33 22.55
CA THR A 157 8.91 -0.21 24.02
C THR A 157 8.02 -1.21 24.75
N SER A 158 7.12 -1.89 24.05
CA SER A 158 6.01 -2.70 24.61
C SER A 158 5.02 -1.90 25.47
N GLU A 159 5.08 -0.56 25.44
CA GLU A 159 4.13 0.29 26.13
C GLU A 159 2.75 0.19 25.47
N VAL A 160 1.72 0.17 26.31
CA VAL A 160 0.32 0.14 25.89
C VAL A 160 -0.33 1.44 26.32
N GLU A 161 -0.99 2.11 25.37
CA GLU A 161 -1.81 3.29 25.66
C GLU A 161 -3.22 3.10 25.11
N THR A 162 -4.22 3.55 25.86
CA THR A 162 -5.60 3.67 25.38
C THR A 162 -5.98 5.15 25.35
N LYS A 163 -6.48 5.63 24.22
CA LYS A 163 -6.93 7.02 24.04
C LYS A 163 -8.27 7.06 23.34
N SER A 164 -9.09 8.04 23.70
CA SER A 164 -10.39 8.28 23.08
C SER A 164 -10.27 9.22 21.88
N TYR A 165 -10.99 8.88 20.81
CA TYR A 165 -11.04 9.61 19.54
C TYR A 165 -12.49 9.78 19.06
N ASP A 166 -12.82 10.87 18.39
CA ASP A 166 -14.17 11.14 17.90
C ASP A 166 -14.53 10.26 16.70
N VAL A 167 -13.53 9.96 15.86
CA VAL A 167 -13.70 9.17 14.64
C VAL A 167 -12.56 8.16 14.52
N PHE A 168 -12.93 6.94 14.11
CA PHE A 168 -12.02 5.86 13.77
C PHE A 168 -12.21 5.47 12.30
N CYS A 169 -11.12 5.48 11.53
CA CYS A 169 -11.11 5.05 10.13
C CYS A 169 -10.06 3.93 9.92
N PRO A 170 -10.49 2.65 9.83
CA PRO A 170 -9.59 1.54 9.59
C PRO A 170 -9.09 1.51 8.14
N ALA A 171 -7.77 1.56 7.96
CA ALA A 171 -7.09 1.51 6.66
C ALA A 171 -6.03 0.40 6.62
N THR A 172 -6.36 -0.78 7.17
CA THR A 172 -5.43 -1.90 7.40
C THR A 172 -5.00 -2.66 6.17
N GLY A 173 -5.73 -2.48 5.06
CA GLY A 173 -5.63 -3.35 3.88
C GLY A 173 -6.15 -4.76 4.15
N VAL A 174 -6.19 -5.58 3.10
CA VAL A 174 -6.70 -6.97 3.13
C VAL A 174 -5.60 -8.03 3.02
N LEU A 175 -4.36 -7.63 2.74
CA LEU A 175 -3.23 -8.53 2.46
C LEU A 175 -2.10 -8.47 3.51
N SER A 176 -2.42 -8.03 4.72
CA SER A 176 -1.43 -7.80 5.78
C SER A 176 -1.26 -8.96 6.77
N ASN A 177 -2.22 -9.90 6.80
CA ASN A 177 -2.15 -11.08 7.66
C ASN A 177 -1.61 -12.29 6.90
N VAL A 178 -0.55 -12.89 7.43
CA VAL A 178 0.08 -14.06 6.84
C VAL A 178 -0.76 -15.31 7.11
N ASN A 179 -1.15 -16.01 6.04
CA ASN A 179 -1.82 -17.30 6.15
C ASN A 179 -0.79 -18.43 5.97
N ARG A 180 -0.37 -19.05 7.07
CA ARG A 180 0.57 -20.18 7.04
C ARG A 180 -0.22 -21.48 6.82
N PRO A 181 0.07 -22.23 5.74
CA PRO A 181 -0.60 -23.52 5.53
C PRO A 181 -0.21 -24.50 6.64
N ALA A 182 -1.22 -25.21 7.17
CA ALA A 182 -0.99 -26.31 8.11
C ALA A 182 -0.45 -27.52 7.34
N ILE A 183 0.87 -27.62 7.23
CA ILE A 183 1.57 -28.75 6.59
C ILE A 183 2.09 -29.66 7.71
N PRO A 184 1.55 -30.90 7.86
CA PRO A 184 2.03 -31.82 8.88
C PRO A 184 3.54 -32.06 8.78
N GLY A 185 4.27 -31.92 9.88
CA GLY A 185 5.71 -32.14 9.93
C GLY A 185 6.57 -30.97 9.45
N LEU A 186 5.98 -29.84 9.03
CA LEU A 186 6.74 -28.65 8.62
C LEU A 186 7.62 -28.11 9.75
N GLU A 187 7.15 -28.19 10.99
CA GLU A 187 7.89 -27.83 12.21
C GLU A 187 9.14 -28.70 12.43
N SER A 188 9.17 -29.92 11.91
CA SER A 188 10.33 -30.82 11.97
C SER A 188 11.36 -30.55 10.86
N PHE A 189 11.01 -29.73 9.87
CA PHE A 189 11.86 -29.38 8.74
C PHE A 189 12.87 -28.28 9.09
N THR A 190 13.79 -28.59 10.02
CA THR A 190 14.72 -27.62 10.61
C THR A 190 16.05 -27.50 9.88
N LYS A 191 16.38 -28.46 9.00
CA LYS A 191 17.65 -28.49 8.26
C LYS A 191 17.72 -27.52 7.07
N ALA A 192 16.60 -26.88 6.74
CA ALA A 192 16.51 -25.96 5.62
C ALA A 192 15.73 -24.71 6.03
N ARG A 193 15.95 -23.64 5.27
CA ARG A 193 15.31 -22.35 5.51
C ARG A 193 13.90 -22.39 4.94
N VAL A 194 12.93 -21.96 5.74
CA VAL A 194 11.52 -21.85 5.34
C VAL A 194 11.10 -20.39 5.45
N PHE A 195 10.62 -19.83 4.34
CA PHE A 195 10.16 -18.45 4.26
C PHE A 195 8.71 -18.40 3.80
N HIS A 196 7.96 -17.42 4.29
CA HIS A 196 6.70 -17.00 3.69
C HIS A 196 6.96 -15.73 2.89
N THR A 197 6.39 -15.59 1.68
CA THR A 197 6.64 -14.43 0.79
C THR A 197 6.31 -13.09 1.45
N ALA A 198 5.22 -13.05 2.23
CA ALA A 198 4.82 -11.88 3.02
C ALA A 198 5.72 -11.58 4.26
N GLU A 199 6.64 -12.48 4.62
CA GLU A 199 7.61 -12.33 5.72
C GLU A 199 9.02 -12.60 5.21
N TRP A 200 9.30 -12.21 3.96
CA TRP A 200 10.60 -12.43 3.36
C TRP A 200 11.71 -11.77 4.21
N PRO A 201 12.87 -12.40 4.43
CA PRO A 201 13.92 -11.82 5.25
C PRO A 201 14.47 -10.51 4.65
N VAL A 202 14.81 -9.54 5.51
CA VAL A 202 15.26 -8.20 5.09
C VAL A 202 16.60 -8.27 4.35
N ASP A 203 17.55 -9.03 4.92
CA ASP A 203 18.96 -9.00 4.53
C ASP A 203 19.37 -10.24 3.71
N LEU A 204 18.39 -10.98 3.19
CA LEU A 204 18.66 -12.13 2.35
C LEU A 204 19.01 -11.67 0.94
N ASP A 205 20.28 -11.81 0.57
CA ASP A 205 20.73 -11.75 -0.82
C ASP A 205 20.21 -12.97 -1.60
N TRP A 206 18.96 -12.88 -2.02
CA TRP A 206 18.24 -13.99 -2.65
C TRP A 206 18.84 -14.42 -3.99
N GLN A 207 19.59 -13.55 -4.67
CA GLN A 207 20.21 -13.87 -5.97
C GLN A 207 21.34 -14.89 -5.83
N ASN A 208 22.01 -14.90 -4.68
CA ASN A 208 23.09 -15.84 -4.36
C ASN A 208 22.65 -16.91 -3.36
N ALA A 209 21.60 -16.67 -2.57
CA ALA A 209 21.15 -17.55 -1.51
C ALA A 209 20.76 -18.96 -1.97
N PHE A 210 20.41 -19.15 -3.24
CA PHE A 210 19.83 -20.40 -3.73
C PHE A 210 20.69 -21.14 -4.76
N LYS A 211 21.88 -20.62 -5.11
CA LYS A 211 22.68 -21.07 -6.27
C LYS A 211 22.86 -22.59 -6.35
N ASP A 212 23.16 -23.24 -5.23
CA ASP A 212 23.38 -24.69 -5.14
C ASP A 212 22.23 -25.42 -4.42
N GLU A 213 21.16 -24.69 -4.09
CA GLU A 213 20.03 -25.16 -3.31
C GLU A 213 18.94 -25.78 -4.20
N ARG A 214 18.25 -26.76 -3.63
CA ARG A 214 16.98 -27.27 -4.16
C ARG A 214 15.86 -26.51 -3.48
N VAL A 215 15.11 -25.73 -4.26
CA VAL A 215 14.06 -24.85 -3.74
C VAL A 215 12.69 -25.43 -4.05
N ALA A 216 11.80 -25.42 -3.06
CA ALA A 216 10.39 -25.76 -3.23
C ALA A 216 9.54 -24.51 -3.04
N VAL A 217 8.65 -24.22 -3.98
CA VAL A 217 7.66 -23.13 -3.87
C VAL A 217 6.26 -23.74 -3.75
N ILE A 218 5.57 -23.41 -2.65
CA ILE A 218 4.21 -23.85 -2.39
C ILE A 218 3.24 -22.69 -2.64
N GLY A 219 2.36 -22.87 -3.62
CA GLY A 219 1.40 -21.86 -4.05
C GLY A 219 1.79 -21.21 -5.37
N ILE A 220 0.81 -21.08 -6.26
CA ILE A 220 0.96 -20.54 -7.61
C ILE A 220 0.07 -19.31 -7.87
N GLY A 221 -0.29 -18.58 -6.81
CA GLY A 221 -0.91 -17.25 -6.94
C GLY A 221 0.11 -16.19 -7.40
N SER A 222 -0.31 -14.93 -7.44
CA SER A 222 0.54 -13.81 -7.91
C SER A 222 1.93 -13.78 -7.26
N SER A 223 2.00 -13.83 -5.92
CA SER A 223 3.30 -13.87 -5.21
C SER A 223 4.13 -15.11 -5.55
N GLY A 224 3.48 -16.27 -5.74
CA GLY A 224 4.15 -17.51 -6.09
C GLY A 224 4.81 -17.43 -7.46
N LEU A 225 4.07 -16.98 -8.48
CA LEU A 225 4.59 -16.85 -9.84
C LEU A 225 5.71 -15.82 -9.97
N GLN A 226 5.51 -14.64 -9.36
CA GLN A 226 6.53 -13.60 -9.36
C GLN A 226 7.82 -14.12 -8.71
N THR A 227 7.70 -14.85 -7.60
CA THR A 227 8.83 -15.48 -6.91
C THR A 227 9.48 -16.56 -7.78
N ILE A 228 8.70 -17.49 -8.34
CA ILE A 228 9.15 -18.57 -9.22
C ILE A 228 9.96 -18.00 -10.40
N GLY A 229 9.39 -17.02 -11.11
CA GLY A 229 10.03 -16.39 -12.25
C GLY A 229 11.34 -15.67 -11.89
N ALA A 230 11.39 -15.08 -10.69
CA ALA A 230 12.59 -14.39 -10.22
C ALA A 230 13.69 -15.35 -9.76
N ILE A 231 13.36 -16.45 -9.05
CA ILE A 231 14.38 -17.33 -8.45
C ILE A 231 14.81 -18.49 -9.35
N ALA A 232 14.03 -18.86 -10.36
CA ALA A 232 14.34 -20.02 -11.22
C ALA A 232 15.76 -19.96 -11.84
N PRO A 233 16.29 -18.80 -12.31
CA PRO A 233 17.65 -18.71 -12.81
C PRO A 233 18.74 -18.80 -11.73
N HIS A 234 18.36 -18.69 -10.46
CA HIS A 234 19.27 -18.54 -9.31
C HIS A 234 19.30 -19.78 -8.41
N CYS A 235 18.68 -20.90 -8.82
CA CYS A 235 18.64 -22.12 -8.04
C CYS A 235 19.06 -23.37 -8.83
N LYS A 236 19.55 -24.39 -8.13
CA LYS A 236 19.97 -25.66 -8.75
C LYS A 236 18.76 -26.46 -9.28
N ASN A 237 17.69 -26.52 -8.49
CA ASN A 237 16.43 -27.14 -8.85
C ASN A 237 15.27 -26.37 -8.23
N LEU A 238 14.16 -26.26 -8.96
CA LEU A 238 12.93 -25.63 -8.49
C LEU A 238 11.75 -26.59 -8.62
N ASP A 239 11.20 -27.00 -7.49
CA ASP A 239 9.98 -27.81 -7.40
C ASP A 239 8.79 -26.88 -7.10
N ILE A 240 7.73 -26.94 -7.92
CA ILE A 240 6.55 -26.07 -7.81
C ILE A 240 5.34 -26.89 -7.38
N TYR A 241 4.71 -26.50 -6.27
CA TYR A 241 3.54 -27.18 -5.71
C TYR A 241 2.30 -26.28 -5.83
N GLY A 242 1.43 -26.59 -6.80
CA GLY A 242 0.18 -25.90 -7.03
C GLY A 242 -1.04 -26.75 -6.67
N ARG A 243 -1.90 -26.26 -5.76
CA ARG A 243 -3.15 -26.96 -5.42
C ARG A 243 -4.24 -26.77 -6.48
N SER A 244 -4.40 -25.54 -6.95
CA SER A 244 -5.50 -25.14 -7.83
C SER A 244 -4.92 -24.52 -9.09
N LYS A 245 -5.42 -24.95 -10.26
CA LYS A 245 -5.07 -24.33 -11.54
C LYS A 245 -5.54 -22.87 -11.54
N PHE A 246 -4.77 -22.00 -12.17
CA PHE A 246 -5.13 -20.61 -12.40
C PHE A 246 -4.62 -20.21 -13.79
N TRP A 247 -5.22 -19.16 -14.36
CA TRP A 247 -4.86 -18.67 -15.68
C TRP A 247 -3.73 -17.66 -15.58
N VAL A 248 -2.66 -17.88 -16.33
CA VAL A 248 -1.62 -16.88 -16.57
C VAL A 248 -1.95 -16.20 -17.88
N VAL A 249 -2.07 -14.89 -17.84
CA VAL A 249 -2.04 -14.06 -19.04
C VAL A 249 -0.67 -13.39 -19.11
N PRO A 250 -0.11 -13.16 -20.31
CA PRO A 250 0.93 -12.15 -20.49
C PRO A 250 0.48 -10.86 -19.82
N THR A 251 1.41 -10.06 -19.30
CA THR A 251 1.07 -8.86 -18.52
C THR A 251 -0.02 -8.09 -19.26
N LEU A 252 -1.13 -7.79 -18.56
CA LEU A 252 -2.29 -7.13 -19.14
C LEU A 252 -1.80 -5.94 -20.00
N PHE A 253 -2.43 -5.68 -21.15
CA PHE A 253 -2.11 -4.53 -22.01
C PHE A 253 -0.83 -4.58 -22.86
N THR A 254 -0.13 -5.72 -22.98
CA THR A 254 0.82 -5.90 -24.10
C THR A 254 0.15 -5.74 -25.47
N LEU A 255 -1.18 -5.98 -25.55
CA LEU A 255 -2.00 -5.78 -26.75
C LEU A 255 -2.49 -4.33 -26.96
N SER A 256 -2.41 -3.48 -25.94
CA SER A 256 -2.78 -2.05 -25.98
C SER A 256 -1.53 -1.16 -25.92
N THR A 257 -0.45 -1.70 -26.49
CA THR A 257 0.93 -1.25 -26.42
C THR A 257 1.10 0.19 -26.89
N PRO A 258 1.86 1.04 -26.17
CA PRO A 258 2.57 2.14 -26.79
C PRO A 258 3.48 1.56 -27.89
N GLN A 259 3.14 1.85 -29.15
CA GLN A 259 3.83 1.34 -30.32
C GLN A 259 5.28 1.85 -30.37
N GLY A 260 6.20 1.05 -30.90
CA GLY A 260 7.59 1.49 -31.18
C GLY A 260 8.58 1.41 -30.01
N ARG A 261 8.29 0.65 -28.95
CA ARG A 261 9.24 0.38 -27.85
C ARG A 261 9.81 -1.02 -27.90
N GLU A 262 11.04 -1.19 -27.41
CA GLU A 262 11.60 -2.50 -27.10
C GLU A 262 11.04 -2.99 -25.76
N TRP A 263 10.32 -4.11 -25.81
CA TRP A 263 9.77 -4.77 -24.63
C TRP A 263 10.65 -5.95 -24.24
N HIS A 264 10.92 -6.09 -22.96
CA HIS A 264 11.64 -7.22 -22.38
C HIS A 264 10.74 -7.89 -21.34
N ASN A 265 10.36 -9.15 -21.58
CA ASN A 265 9.48 -9.94 -20.71
C ASN A 265 8.18 -9.18 -20.36
N ASP A 266 7.46 -8.69 -21.37
CA ASP A 266 6.21 -7.95 -21.21
C ASP A 266 6.31 -6.71 -20.30
N ASN A 267 7.50 -6.07 -20.26
CA ASN A 267 7.73 -4.77 -19.63
C ASN A 267 8.64 -3.88 -20.49
N PHE A 268 8.71 -2.58 -20.17
CA PHE A 268 9.71 -1.67 -20.75
C PHE A 268 10.19 -0.63 -19.73
N PHE A 269 11.37 -0.07 -20.00
CA PHE A 269 11.96 1.00 -19.22
C PHE A 269 11.66 2.37 -19.85
N TYR A 270 11.34 3.36 -19.02
CA TYR A 270 11.27 4.74 -19.48
C TYR A 270 12.67 5.31 -19.68
N THR A 271 12.92 5.95 -20.82
CA THR A 271 14.22 6.57 -21.10
C THR A 271 14.46 7.80 -20.22
N LYS A 272 15.71 8.27 -20.15
CA LYS A 272 16.04 9.50 -19.42
C LYS A 272 15.36 10.71 -20.05
N GLU A 273 15.29 10.72 -21.37
CA GLU A 273 14.70 11.78 -22.19
C GLU A 273 13.20 11.86 -21.95
N GLU A 274 12.51 10.73 -21.88
CA GLU A 274 11.07 10.65 -21.59
C GLU A 274 10.74 11.17 -20.20
N LYS A 275 11.48 10.72 -19.19
CA LYS A 275 11.30 11.20 -17.82
C LYS A 275 11.59 12.70 -17.70
N ALA A 276 12.62 13.18 -18.40
CA ALA A 276 12.92 14.61 -18.46
C ALA A 276 11.79 15.40 -19.15
N ASP A 277 11.19 14.86 -20.21
CA ASP A 277 10.04 15.46 -20.88
C ASP A 277 8.82 15.51 -19.96
N PHE A 278 8.49 14.42 -19.27
CA PHE A 278 7.39 14.39 -18.29
C PHE A 278 7.57 15.41 -17.17
N ILE A 279 8.80 15.67 -16.73
CA ILE A 279 9.10 16.69 -15.72
C ILE A 279 8.94 18.10 -16.29
N LYS A 280 9.42 18.33 -17.53
CA LYS A 280 9.41 19.66 -18.17
C LYS A 280 8.03 20.04 -18.71
N ASN A 281 7.28 19.07 -19.19
CA ASN A 281 6.03 19.22 -19.94
C ASN A 281 4.91 18.42 -19.25
N PRO A 282 4.19 19.02 -18.28
CA PRO A 282 3.11 18.33 -17.57
C PRO A 282 2.01 17.77 -18.48
N GLU A 283 1.73 18.43 -19.61
CA GLU A 283 0.74 17.97 -20.58
C GLU A 283 1.13 16.63 -21.23
N THR A 284 2.43 16.41 -21.51
CA THR A 284 2.91 15.10 -22.00
C THR A 284 2.66 14.03 -20.95
N LEU A 285 2.99 14.32 -19.69
CA LEU A 285 2.74 13.40 -18.58
C LEU A 285 1.24 13.08 -18.49
N TYR A 286 0.35 14.08 -18.45
CA TYR A 286 -1.09 13.84 -18.36
C TYR A 286 -1.65 13.05 -19.53
N ARG A 287 -1.18 13.30 -20.75
CA ARG A 287 -1.56 12.50 -21.92
C ARG A 287 -1.16 11.04 -21.74
N HIS A 288 0.10 10.79 -21.34
CA HIS A 288 0.59 9.46 -21.03
C HIS A 288 -0.23 8.79 -19.92
N LEU A 289 -0.51 9.50 -18.82
CA LEU A 289 -1.34 8.96 -17.72
C LEU A 289 -2.75 8.60 -18.20
N LYS A 290 -3.35 9.41 -19.07
CA LYS A 290 -4.67 9.13 -19.65
C LYS A 290 -4.63 7.93 -20.57
N GLU A 291 -3.62 7.83 -21.44
CA GLU A 291 -3.42 6.68 -22.33
C GLU A 291 -3.30 5.38 -21.52
N VAL A 292 -2.56 5.41 -20.41
CA VAL A 292 -2.41 4.24 -19.53
C VAL A 292 -3.69 3.95 -18.73
N SER A 293 -4.37 4.97 -18.22
CA SER A 293 -5.55 4.81 -17.37
C SER A 293 -6.80 4.42 -18.16
N CYS A 294 -6.95 4.86 -19.41
CA CYS A 294 -8.06 4.46 -20.28
C CYS A 294 -8.03 2.98 -20.71
N LEU A 295 -6.98 2.26 -20.32
CA LEU A 295 -6.89 0.81 -20.50
C LEU A 295 -7.47 0.03 -19.31
N HIS A 296 -7.77 0.69 -18.18
CA HIS A 296 -8.41 0.09 -16.99
C HIS A 296 -9.88 0.49 -16.90
#